data_AF-D4CZS9-F1
#
_entry.id   AF-D4CZS9-F1
#
_cell.length_a   1.000
_cell.length_b   1.000
_cell.length_c   1.000
_cell.angle_alpha   90.00
_cell.angle_beta   90.00
_cell.angle_gamma   90.00
#
_symmetry.space_group_name_H-M   'P 1'
#
loop_
_entity.id
_entity.type
_entity.pdbx_description
1 polymer ?
#
loop_
_entity_poly.entity_id
_entity_poly.type
_entity_poly.pdbx_seq_one_letter_code
_entity_poly.pdbx_strand_id
1 'polypeptide(L)'
;MLFADLPAKQMAKLEIYTFGSAADHFNNPLNDTGTGGVIRHIEHYVNKNDPVPQWGVLRSISNPKNKYAGRVFICGDGHGHLFNQHYLSQMFPLGAEISPSRAYFVNHTVSVDKRVSEARHRFVCQEANKLTPNEDGPSSPSGTAARGAIGFLTGMLVREVSRLSQYMAGREPDADHPPEMRDSERLATPSR
;
A
#
# COMPACT_ATOMS: atom_id res chain seq x y z
N MET A 1 -8.34 -20.33 -23.13
CA MET A 1 -8.22 -19.40 -21.97
C MET A 1 -9.56 -19.37 -21.28
N LEU A 2 -9.60 -19.60 -19.96
CA LEU A 2 -10.82 -19.52 -19.17
C LEU A 2 -10.95 -18.06 -18.69
N PHE A 3 -11.67 -17.25 -19.46
CA PHE A 3 -12.05 -15.91 -19.03
C PHE A 3 -13.40 -16.03 -18.33
N ALA A 4 -13.44 -15.61 -17.06
CA ALA A 4 -14.68 -15.38 -16.34
C ALA A 4 -14.77 -13.87 -16.09
N ASP A 5 -15.82 -13.23 -16.60
CA ASP A 5 -16.03 -11.81 -16.39
C ASP A 5 -16.65 -11.59 -15.01
N LEU A 6 -15.98 -10.80 -14.17
CA LEU A 6 -16.50 -10.38 -12.87
C LEU A 6 -16.88 -8.89 -12.96
N PRO A 7 -18.14 -8.51 -12.68
CA PRO A 7 -18.55 -7.12 -12.63
C PRO A 7 -17.71 -6.31 -11.64
N ALA A 8 -17.51 -5.01 -11.93
CA ALA A 8 -16.74 -4.10 -11.09
C ALA A 8 -17.21 -4.11 -9.62
N LYS A 9 -18.52 -4.21 -9.39
CA LYS A 9 -19.12 -4.33 -8.05
C LYS A 9 -18.66 -5.57 -7.28
N GLN A 10 -18.41 -6.70 -7.96
CA GLN A 10 -17.87 -7.90 -7.32
C GLN A 10 -16.37 -7.78 -7.09
N MET A 11 -15.64 -7.24 -8.06
CA MET A 11 -14.21 -6.96 -7.94
C MET A 11 -13.88 -5.99 -6.80
N ALA A 12 -14.79 -5.05 -6.49
CA ALA A 12 -14.66 -4.12 -5.36
C ALA A 12 -14.66 -4.78 -3.98
N LYS A 13 -15.08 -6.05 -3.88
CA LYS A 13 -15.02 -6.86 -2.65
C LYS A 13 -13.68 -7.58 -2.49
N LEU A 14 -12.87 -7.66 -3.54
CA LEU A 14 -11.56 -8.30 -3.48
C LEU A 14 -10.60 -7.41 -2.69
N GLU A 15 -9.82 -8.04 -1.83
CA GLU A 15 -8.70 -7.43 -1.12
C GLU A 15 -7.43 -8.21 -1.44
N ILE A 16 -6.34 -7.51 -1.74
CA ILE A 16 -5.08 -8.12 -2.14
C ILE A 16 -3.99 -7.75 -1.15
N TYR A 17 -3.34 -8.77 -0.61
CA TYR A 17 -2.21 -8.66 0.31
C TYR A 17 -1.04 -9.44 -0.26
N THR A 18 0.09 -8.77 -0.52
CA THR A 18 1.30 -9.43 -1.04
C THR A 18 2.46 -9.26 -0.09
N PHE A 19 3.34 -10.25 -0.02
CA PHE A 19 4.55 -10.24 0.80
C PHE A 19 5.76 -10.46 -0.10
N GLY A 20 6.79 -9.62 0.02
CA GLY A 20 8.03 -9.77 -0.75
C GLY A 20 7.84 -9.77 -2.28
N SER A 21 6.91 -8.96 -2.80
CA SER A 21 6.53 -8.97 -4.22
C SER A 21 7.72 -8.71 -5.16
N ALA A 22 7.99 -9.66 -6.06
CA ALA A 22 8.96 -9.55 -7.15
C ALA A 22 8.40 -8.79 -8.37
N ALA A 23 7.11 -8.48 -8.39
CA ALA A 23 6.49 -7.82 -9.53
C ALA A 23 7.01 -6.40 -9.69
N ASP A 24 7.33 -6.02 -10.93
CA ASP A 24 7.67 -4.64 -11.29
C ASP A 24 6.42 -3.84 -11.69
N HIS A 25 5.30 -4.51 -11.99
CA HIS A 25 4.04 -3.88 -12.38
C HIS A 25 2.87 -4.55 -11.67
N PHE A 26 1.94 -3.73 -11.17
CA PHE A 26 0.70 -4.20 -10.57
C PHE A 26 -0.44 -3.25 -10.95
N ASN A 27 -1.22 -3.60 -11.97
CA ASN A 27 -2.26 -2.72 -12.48
C ASN A 27 -3.59 -2.97 -11.77
N ASN A 28 -4.30 -1.89 -11.45
CA ASN A 28 -5.67 -1.92 -10.97
C ASN A 28 -6.53 -1.11 -11.95
N PRO A 29 -7.32 -1.76 -12.82
CA PRO A 29 -8.21 -1.09 -13.76
C PRO A 29 -9.13 -0.10 -13.04
N LEU A 30 -9.57 0.95 -13.73
CA LEU A 30 -10.50 1.90 -13.12
C LEU A 30 -11.88 1.27 -12.92
N ASN A 31 -12.57 1.72 -11.88
CA ASN A 31 -13.98 1.43 -11.66
C ASN A 31 -14.86 2.18 -12.68
N ASP A 32 -16.15 1.85 -12.71
CA ASP A 32 -17.11 2.43 -13.65
C ASP A 32 -17.21 3.97 -13.56
N THR A 33 -16.85 4.55 -12.40
CA THR A 33 -16.86 6.01 -12.18
C THR A 33 -15.57 6.71 -12.60
N GLY A 34 -14.53 5.97 -12.99
CA GLY A 34 -13.20 6.52 -13.35
C GLY A 34 -12.45 7.20 -12.20
N THR A 35 -12.97 7.12 -10.98
CA THR A 35 -12.46 7.86 -9.81
C THR A 35 -11.48 7.03 -8.98
N GLY A 36 -11.52 5.71 -9.14
CA GLY A 36 -10.80 4.74 -8.31
C GLY A 36 -10.40 3.51 -9.11
N GLY A 37 -9.45 2.75 -8.58
CA GLY A 37 -9.24 1.38 -9.07
C GLY A 37 -10.41 0.48 -8.68
N VAL A 38 -10.67 -0.56 -9.45
CA VAL A 38 -11.78 -1.49 -9.23
C VAL A 38 -11.58 -2.30 -7.94
N ILE A 39 -10.34 -2.60 -7.58
CA ILE A 39 -9.98 -3.24 -6.31
C ILE A 39 -9.72 -2.14 -5.27
N ARG A 40 -10.46 -2.16 -4.15
CA ARG A 40 -10.40 -1.08 -3.14
C ARG A 40 -9.18 -1.20 -2.23
N HIS A 41 -8.80 -2.43 -1.86
CA HIS A 41 -7.76 -2.66 -0.86
C HIS A 41 -6.62 -3.49 -1.47
N ILE A 42 -5.47 -2.84 -1.65
CA ILE A 42 -4.23 -3.48 -2.10
C ILE A 42 -3.09 -3.02 -1.17
N GLU A 43 -2.50 -3.96 -0.44
CA GLU A 43 -1.37 -3.71 0.48
C GLU A 43 -0.20 -4.65 0.15
N HIS A 44 1.00 -4.07 0.05
CA HIS A 44 2.24 -4.80 -0.22
C HIS A 44 3.19 -4.66 0.97
N TYR A 45 3.61 -5.76 1.57
CA TYR A 45 4.55 -5.78 2.69
C TYR A 45 5.91 -6.22 2.20
N VAL A 46 6.93 -5.43 2.54
CA VAL A 46 8.29 -5.67 2.09
C VAL A 46 9.29 -5.40 3.19
N ASN A 47 10.31 -6.23 3.26
CA ASN A 47 11.45 -6.04 4.12
C ASN A 47 12.52 -5.30 3.33
N LYS A 48 13.03 -4.19 3.88
CA LYS A 48 13.99 -3.32 3.17
C LYS A 48 15.24 -4.07 2.73
N ASN A 49 15.69 -5.05 3.52
CA ASN A 49 16.91 -5.82 3.27
C ASN A 49 16.65 -7.17 2.56
N ASP A 50 15.46 -7.37 1.99
CA ASP A 50 15.15 -8.53 1.14
C ASP A 50 15.45 -8.20 -0.33
N PRO A 51 16.30 -8.99 -1.03
CA PRO A 51 16.66 -8.71 -2.41
C PRO A 51 15.48 -8.82 -3.38
N VAL A 52 14.49 -9.68 -3.14
CA VAL A 52 13.38 -9.89 -4.08
C VAL A 52 12.55 -8.62 -4.31
N PRO A 53 11.98 -7.97 -3.27
CA PRO A 53 11.24 -6.73 -3.45
C PRO A 53 12.12 -5.57 -3.89
N GLN A 54 13.44 -5.60 -3.64
CA GLN A 54 14.38 -4.59 -4.18
C GLN A 54 14.41 -4.60 -5.71
N TRP A 55 14.36 -5.77 -6.34
CA TRP A 55 14.28 -5.89 -7.81
C TRP A 55 12.87 -5.75 -8.36
N GLY A 56 11.84 -5.96 -7.53
CA GLY A 56 10.43 -5.83 -7.87
C GLY A 56 9.81 -4.52 -7.41
N VAL A 57 8.90 -4.60 -6.45
CA VAL A 57 8.04 -3.47 -6.06
C VAL A 57 8.80 -2.22 -5.60
N LEU A 58 9.91 -2.36 -4.86
CA LEU A 58 10.68 -1.20 -4.37
C LEU A 58 11.35 -0.43 -5.53
N ARG A 59 11.83 -1.16 -6.55
CA ARG A 59 12.31 -0.54 -7.78
C ARG A 59 11.17 0.17 -8.50
N SER A 60 10.00 -0.47 -8.57
CA SER A 60 8.86 0.09 -9.29
C SER A 60 8.36 1.39 -8.67
N ILE A 61 8.15 1.43 -7.34
CA ILE A 61 7.66 2.62 -6.65
C ILE A 61 8.69 3.76 -6.59
N SER A 62 9.97 3.47 -6.81
CA SER A 62 11.00 4.50 -6.93
C SER A 62 10.81 5.39 -8.17
N ASN A 63 10.07 4.90 -9.18
CA ASN A 63 9.65 5.70 -10.32
C ASN A 63 8.18 6.14 -10.13
N PRO A 64 7.90 7.44 -9.92
CA PRO A 64 6.54 7.92 -9.70
C PRO A 64 5.61 7.76 -10.92
N LYS A 65 6.17 7.50 -12.11
CA LYS A 65 5.39 7.23 -13.33
C LYS A 65 4.92 5.77 -13.45
N ASN A 66 5.50 4.86 -12.68
CA ASN A 66 5.09 3.46 -12.72
C ASN A 66 3.72 3.29 -12.09
N LYS A 67 2.86 2.50 -12.74
CA LYS A 67 1.48 2.23 -12.31
C LYS A 67 1.43 1.04 -11.35
N TYR A 68 2.24 1.06 -10.29
CA TYR A 68 2.17 0.04 -9.24
C TYR A 68 1.05 0.41 -8.26
N ALA A 69 -0.10 -0.22 -8.39
CA ALA A 69 -1.29 0.04 -7.59
C ALA A 69 -1.15 -0.55 -6.18
N GLY A 70 -1.69 0.15 -5.19
CA GLY A 70 -1.64 -0.26 -3.79
C GLY A 70 -0.58 0.46 -2.96
N ARG A 71 -0.74 0.35 -1.64
CA ARG A 71 0.17 0.95 -0.64
C ARG A 71 1.29 -0.04 -0.32
N VAL A 72 2.52 0.45 -0.23
CA VAL A 72 3.69 -0.36 0.12
C VAL A 72 4.11 -0.04 1.56
N PHE A 73 4.21 -1.08 2.38
CA PHE A 73 4.63 -1.05 3.78
C PHE A 73 6.05 -1.62 3.87
N ILE A 74 7.02 -0.77 4.18
CA ILE A 74 8.44 -1.13 4.20
C ILE A 74 8.92 -1.26 5.64
N CYS A 75 9.32 -2.47 6.03
CA CYS A 75 9.97 -2.76 7.30
C CYS A 75 11.46 -2.38 7.22
N GLY A 76 11.91 -1.41 8.02
CA GLY A 76 13.23 -0.79 7.87
C GLY A 76 14.42 -1.68 8.23
N ASP A 77 14.27 -2.46 9.28
CA ASP A 77 15.22 -3.46 9.81
C ASP A 77 14.88 -4.90 9.38
N GLY A 78 13.80 -5.07 8.62
CA GLY A 78 13.35 -6.38 8.16
C GLY A 78 14.35 -6.99 7.18
N HIS A 79 14.66 -8.27 7.38
CA HIS A 79 15.42 -9.10 6.46
C HIS A 79 14.53 -10.19 5.86
N GLY A 80 14.89 -10.67 4.66
CA GLY A 80 14.17 -11.76 4.00
C GLY A 80 15.09 -12.56 3.10
N HIS A 81 14.86 -13.87 3.04
CA HIS A 81 15.52 -14.80 2.13
C HIS A 81 14.45 -15.50 1.29
N LEU A 82 14.16 -14.94 0.11
CA LEU A 82 13.40 -15.52 -1.02
C LEU A 82 12.03 -16.21 -0.76
N PHE A 83 11.54 -16.28 0.48
CA PHE A 83 10.36 -17.06 0.86
C PHE A 83 9.46 -16.34 1.86
N ASN A 84 8.15 -16.54 1.69
CA ASN A 84 7.08 -15.98 2.54
C ASN A 84 7.22 -16.33 4.03
N GLN A 85 7.99 -17.35 4.40
CA GLN A 85 8.17 -17.77 5.79
C GLN A 85 8.69 -16.65 6.69
N HIS A 86 9.62 -15.83 6.21
CA HIS A 86 10.17 -14.71 6.99
C HIS A 86 9.17 -13.56 7.17
N TYR A 87 8.21 -13.42 6.27
CA TYR A 87 7.13 -12.43 6.41
C TYR A 87 6.03 -12.95 7.33
N LEU A 88 5.53 -14.16 7.06
CA LEU A 88 4.38 -14.71 7.77
C LEU A 88 4.69 -15.03 9.23
N SER A 89 5.89 -15.54 9.55
CA SER A 89 6.28 -15.81 10.95
C SER A 89 6.39 -14.53 11.79
N GLN A 90 6.80 -13.41 11.19
CA GLN A 90 6.87 -12.11 11.86
C GLN A 90 5.48 -11.47 12.00
N MET A 91 4.60 -11.65 11.00
CA MET A 91 3.26 -11.06 10.97
C MET A 91 2.22 -11.83 11.76
N PHE A 92 2.29 -13.16 11.73
CA PHE A 92 1.31 -14.08 12.31
C PHE A 92 2.04 -15.22 13.03
N PRO A 93 2.68 -14.96 14.19
CA PRO A 93 3.36 -16.02 14.90
C PRO A 93 2.32 -17.05 15.39
N LEU A 94 2.56 -18.31 15.03
CA LEU A 94 1.77 -19.44 15.51
C LEU A 94 2.11 -19.67 16.99
N GLY A 95 1.08 -19.78 17.84
CA GLY A 95 1.12 -19.59 19.29
C GLY A 95 1.94 -20.54 20.16
N ALA A 96 3.01 -21.16 19.65
CA ALA A 96 3.90 -22.01 20.44
C ALA A 96 5.27 -21.37 20.76
N GLU A 97 5.68 -20.30 20.04
CA GLU A 97 7.00 -19.66 20.18
C GLU A 97 6.87 -18.20 20.63
N ILE A 98 6.03 -17.93 21.62
CA ILE A 98 5.81 -16.58 22.14
C ILE A 98 6.92 -16.24 23.13
N SER A 99 8.07 -15.82 22.61
CA SER A 99 8.92 -14.91 23.37
C SER A 99 8.33 -13.49 23.23
N PRO A 100 7.94 -12.83 24.34
CA PRO A 100 7.36 -11.47 24.30
C PRO A 100 8.32 -10.41 23.74
N SER A 101 9.57 -10.78 23.44
CA SER A 101 10.62 -9.91 22.90
C SER A 101 10.75 -9.90 21.37
N ARG A 102 10.14 -10.85 20.63
CA ARG A 102 10.11 -10.78 19.16
C ARG A 102 8.89 -9.99 18.73
N ALA A 103 9.09 -8.68 18.63
CA ALA A 103 8.12 -7.72 18.15
C ALA A 103 7.41 -8.25 16.90
N TYR A 104 6.13 -8.59 17.09
CA TYR A 104 5.22 -8.89 16.01
C TYR A 104 5.30 -7.76 14.99
N PHE A 105 5.35 -8.06 13.69
CA PHE A 105 5.38 -7.06 12.63
C PHE A 105 4.26 -6.01 12.77
N VAL A 106 3.12 -6.38 13.36
CA VAL A 106 2.04 -5.43 13.71
C VAL A 106 2.47 -4.28 14.63
N ASN A 107 3.43 -4.54 15.51
CA ASN A 107 4.04 -3.57 16.42
C ASN A 107 5.35 -3.02 15.86
N HIS A 108 5.62 -3.26 14.59
CA HIS A 108 6.84 -2.80 13.97
C HIS A 108 6.65 -1.46 13.28
N THR A 109 7.70 -0.64 13.32
CA THR A 109 7.69 0.66 12.66
C THR A 109 7.95 0.47 11.17
N VAL A 110 7.00 0.93 10.36
CA VAL A 110 7.06 0.83 8.90
C VAL A 110 7.07 2.19 8.26
N SER A 111 7.69 2.24 7.08
CA SER A 111 7.56 3.34 6.14
C SER A 111 6.46 3.02 5.15
N VAL A 112 5.40 3.82 5.14
CA VAL A 112 4.23 3.60 4.28
C VAL A 112 4.24 4.55 3.10
N ASP A 113 4.11 3.98 1.91
CA ASP A 113 4.09 4.68 0.64
C ASP A 113 2.76 5.40 0.35
N LYS A 114 2.23 6.17 1.30
CA LYS A 114 0.87 6.72 1.19
C LYS A 114 0.78 7.81 0.13
N ARG A 115 1.58 8.88 0.25
CA ARG A 115 1.47 10.04 -0.64
C ARG A 115 1.91 9.72 -2.07
N VAL A 116 2.90 8.84 -2.24
CA VAL A 116 3.32 8.42 -3.60
C VAL A 116 2.27 7.49 -4.20
N SER A 117 1.67 6.57 -3.43
CA SER A 117 0.55 5.76 -3.91
C SER A 117 -0.63 6.62 -4.37
N GLU A 118 -0.99 7.66 -3.62
CA GLU A 118 -2.06 8.60 -4.02
C GLU A 118 -1.69 9.39 -5.28
N ALA A 119 -0.43 9.82 -5.41
CA ALA A 119 0.05 10.50 -6.62
C ALA A 119 0.03 9.58 -7.85
N ARG A 120 0.46 8.33 -7.71
CA ARG A 120 0.36 7.30 -8.76
C ARG A 120 -1.09 7.07 -9.17
N HIS A 121 -1.99 6.96 -8.19
CA HIS A 121 -3.43 6.79 -8.45
C HIS A 121 -4.00 7.96 -9.26
N ARG A 122 -3.74 9.19 -8.84
CA ARG A 122 -4.18 10.40 -9.57
C ARG A 122 -3.65 10.43 -11.00
N PHE A 123 -2.40 10.04 -11.21
CA PHE A 123 -1.81 9.96 -12.55
C PHE A 123 -2.56 8.97 -13.44
N VAL A 124 -2.91 7.78 -12.93
CA VAL A 124 -3.69 6.79 -13.68
C VAL A 124 -5.07 7.33 -14.08
N CYS A 125 -5.80 7.98 -13.17
CA CYS A 125 -7.10 8.57 -13.48
C CYS A 125 -7.00 9.70 -14.52
N GLN A 126 -5.99 10.56 -14.41
CA GLN A 126 -5.76 11.63 -15.38
C GLN A 126 -5.45 11.10 -16.78
N GLU A 127 -4.59 10.09 -16.88
CA GLU A 127 -4.26 9.48 -18.18
C GLU A 127 -5.47 8.79 -18.82
N ALA A 128 -6.36 8.16 -18.02
CA ALA A 128 -7.60 7.60 -18.54
C ALA A 128 -8.55 8.69 -19.08
N ASN A 129 -8.67 9.81 -18.36
CA ASN A 129 -9.52 10.93 -18.78
C ASN A 129 -8.98 11.66 -20.03
N LYS A 130 -7.68 11.62 -20.30
CA LYS A 130 -7.11 12.14 -21.57
C LYS A 130 -7.42 11.25 -22.77
N LEU A 131 -7.64 9.96 -22.54
CA LEU A 131 -7.95 8.98 -23.59
C LEU A 131 -9.45 8.96 -23.96
N THR A 132 -10.32 9.55 -23.12
CA THR A 132 -11.71 9.86 -23.50
C THR A 132 -11.71 11.15 -24.33
N PRO A 133 -12.20 11.15 -25.59
CA PRO A 133 -12.11 12.33 -26.44
C PRO A 133 -13.08 13.40 -25.94
N ASN A 134 -12.55 14.47 -25.36
CA ASN A 134 -13.17 15.78 -25.35
C ASN A 134 -12.10 16.79 -25.78
N GLU A 135 -12.47 17.63 -26.75
CA GLU A 135 -11.62 18.61 -27.41
C GLU A 135 -11.13 19.72 -26.46
N ASP A 136 -9.97 20.27 -26.83
CA ASP A 136 -9.32 21.51 -26.39
C ASP A 136 -8.66 21.57 -24.98
N GLY A 137 -7.37 21.96 -24.97
CA GLY A 137 -6.41 21.97 -23.84
C GLY A 137 -6.63 23.07 -22.77
N PRO A 138 -5.61 23.52 -21.98
CA PRO A 138 -4.16 23.30 -22.09
C PRO A 138 -3.41 22.88 -20.79
N SER A 139 -2.09 22.71 -20.99
CA SER A 139 -0.92 22.82 -20.09
C SER A 139 -0.71 21.85 -18.90
N SER A 140 0.28 20.99 -19.09
CA SER A 140 1.02 20.26 -18.05
C SER A 140 1.69 21.21 -17.05
N PRO A 141 1.57 21.00 -15.72
CA PRO A 141 2.43 21.69 -14.78
C PRO A 141 3.79 21.01 -14.75
N SER A 142 4.80 21.75 -15.24
CA SER A 142 6.20 21.51 -14.93
C SER A 142 6.42 21.82 -13.45
N GLY A 143 6.68 20.78 -12.65
CA GLY A 143 6.97 20.89 -11.23
C GLY A 143 8.24 20.11 -10.91
N THR A 144 9.39 20.80 -10.94
CA THR A 144 10.65 20.32 -10.39
C THR A 144 10.52 20.29 -8.86
N ALA A 145 10.32 19.11 -8.28
CA ALA A 145 10.34 18.94 -6.82
C ALA A 145 11.63 18.21 -6.40
N ALA A 146 12.33 18.84 -5.46
CA ALA A 146 13.64 18.46 -4.95
C ALA A 146 13.69 17.05 -4.35
N ARG A 147 14.84 16.39 -4.56
CA ARG A 147 15.22 15.09 -3.97
C ARG A 147 15.33 15.20 -2.44
N GLY A 148 14.38 14.62 -1.73
CA GLY A 148 14.51 14.33 -0.30
C GLY A 148 13.26 13.72 0.31
N ALA A 149 13.14 12.39 0.36
CA ALA A 149 12.16 11.62 1.15
C ALA A 149 10.67 12.12 1.19
N ILE A 150 10.22 12.88 0.19
CA ILE A 150 8.87 13.47 0.19
C ILE A 150 7.87 12.42 -0.27
N GLY A 151 7.35 11.61 0.64
CA GLY A 151 6.18 10.78 0.32
C GLY A 151 5.91 9.56 1.20
N PHE A 152 6.90 9.09 1.95
CA PHE A 152 6.75 7.98 2.88
C PHE A 152 6.40 8.49 4.28
N LEU A 153 5.38 7.89 4.90
CA LEU A 153 5.07 8.09 6.31
C LEU A 153 5.90 7.10 7.13
N THR A 154 6.87 7.58 7.91
CA THR A 154 7.80 6.74 8.68
C THR A 154 7.41 6.66 10.15
N GLY A 155 7.77 5.56 10.82
CA GLY A 155 7.60 5.43 12.28
C GLY A 155 6.19 5.02 12.72
N MET A 156 5.32 4.65 11.79
CA MET A 156 3.97 4.18 12.10
C MET A 156 3.98 2.69 12.43
N LEU A 157 3.15 2.25 13.36
CA LEU A 157 2.99 0.82 13.62
C LEU A 157 2.07 0.22 12.57
N VAL A 158 2.41 -0.96 12.04
CA VAL A 158 1.58 -1.63 11.02
C VAL A 158 0.12 -1.77 11.46
N ARG A 159 -0.14 -2.07 12.74
CA ARG A 159 -1.50 -2.18 13.30
C ARG A 159 -2.34 -0.90 13.21
N GLU A 160 -1.70 0.26 13.11
CA GLU A 160 -2.37 1.56 13.06
C GLU A 160 -2.83 1.92 11.64
N VAL A 161 -2.20 1.33 10.62
CA VAL A 161 -2.33 1.77 9.22
C VAL A 161 -2.77 0.66 8.26
N SER A 162 -2.50 -0.60 8.60
CA SER A 162 -2.79 -1.74 7.74
C SER A 162 -4.18 -2.29 7.99
N ARG A 163 -4.94 -2.48 6.91
CA ARG A 163 -6.23 -3.17 6.97
C ARG A 163 -6.08 -4.64 7.34
N LEU A 164 -5.03 -5.32 6.87
CA LEU A 164 -4.78 -6.73 7.19
C LEU A 164 -4.72 -6.99 8.70
N SER A 165 -4.15 -6.04 9.45
CA SER A 165 -4.04 -6.14 10.91
C SER A 165 -5.40 -6.20 11.62
N GLN A 166 -6.45 -5.66 10.99
CA GLN A 166 -7.80 -5.65 11.53
C GLN A 166 -8.42 -7.05 11.51
N TYR A 167 -8.00 -7.93 10.58
CA TYR A 167 -8.43 -9.33 10.54
C TYR A 167 -7.79 -10.22 11.60
N MET A 168 -6.75 -9.74 12.28
CA MET A 168 -6.04 -10.56 13.26
C MET A 168 -6.94 -10.95 14.43
N ALA A 169 -6.74 -12.16 14.94
CA ALA A 169 -7.57 -12.79 15.96
C ALA A 169 -9.04 -13.02 15.53
N GLY A 170 -9.29 -13.19 14.22
CA GLY A 170 -10.61 -13.56 13.70
C GLY A 170 -11.63 -12.41 13.69
N ARG A 171 -11.16 -11.17 13.80
CA ARG A 171 -12.00 -9.97 13.64
C ARG A 171 -12.26 -9.71 12.15
N GLU A 172 -13.27 -8.91 11.87
CA GLU A 172 -13.59 -8.45 10.52
C GLU A 172 -13.55 -6.92 10.50
N PRO A 173 -12.86 -6.31 9.53
CA PRO A 173 -12.83 -4.86 9.38
C PRO A 173 -14.13 -4.33 8.79
N ASP A 174 -14.47 -3.09 9.11
CA ASP A 174 -15.61 -2.42 8.51
C ASP A 174 -15.46 -2.35 6.97
N ALA A 175 -16.53 -2.65 6.25
CA ALA A 175 -16.56 -2.78 4.79
C ALA A 175 -16.49 -1.42 4.07
N ASP A 176 -16.86 -0.33 4.76
CA ASP A 176 -16.96 1.01 4.19
C ASP A 176 -15.92 2.00 4.73
N HIS A 177 -15.23 1.68 5.83
CA HIS A 177 -14.18 2.52 6.39
C HIS A 177 -12.80 1.91 6.11
N PRO A 178 -11.98 2.48 5.20
CA PRO A 178 -10.55 2.24 5.25
C PRO A 178 -10.03 2.68 6.63
N PRO A 179 -8.92 2.13 7.14
CA PRO A 179 -8.29 2.68 8.33
C PRO A 179 -7.93 4.14 8.06
N GLU A 180 -8.81 5.06 8.47
CA GLU A 180 -8.47 6.46 8.60
C GLU A 180 -7.46 6.56 9.73
N MET A 181 -6.35 7.22 9.42
CA MET A 181 -5.38 7.62 10.43
C MET A 181 -6.16 8.37 11.49
N ARG A 182 -6.09 7.92 12.75
CA ARG A 182 -6.33 8.85 13.84
C ARG A 182 -5.21 9.87 13.73
N ASP A 183 -5.50 11.00 13.08
CA ASP A 183 -4.60 12.13 13.10
C ASP A 183 -4.31 12.40 14.57
N SER A 184 -3.03 12.34 14.91
CA SER A 184 -2.51 12.66 16.23
C SER A 184 -2.61 14.18 16.43
N GLU A 185 -3.83 14.71 16.44
CA GLU A 185 -4.21 16.02 16.95
C GLU A 185 -4.89 15.84 18.32
N ARG A 186 -4.21 15.16 19.24
CA ARG A 186 -4.48 15.26 20.68
C ARG A 186 -3.18 15.11 21.45
N LEU A 187 -2.34 16.16 21.43
CA LEU A 187 -1.73 16.69 22.65
C LEU A 187 -1.01 18.02 22.36
N ALA A 188 -1.76 19.11 22.38
CA ALA A 188 -1.20 20.44 22.65
C ALA A 188 -2.28 21.28 23.35
N THR A 189 -2.70 20.85 24.53
CA THR A 189 -3.30 21.79 25.49
C THR A 189 -2.15 22.55 26.15
N PRO A 190 -2.08 23.90 26.02
CA PRO A 190 -1.08 24.67 26.73
C PRO A 190 -1.44 24.63 28.22
N SER A 191 -0.52 24.12 29.03
CA SER A 191 -0.58 24.31 30.48
C SER A 191 -0.51 25.81 30.77
N ARG A 192 -1.50 26.28 31.52
CA ARG A 192 -1.57 27.64 32.06
C ARG A 192 -0.57 27.83 33.19
#